data_AF-A0A538N202-F1
#
_entry.id   AF-A0A538N202-F1
#
_cell.length_a   1.000
_cell.length_b   1.000
_cell.length_c   1.000
_cell.angle_alpha   90.00
_cell.angle_beta   90.00
_cell.angle_gamma   90.00
#
_symmetry.space_group_name_H-M   'P 1'
#
loop_
_entity.id
_entity.type
_entity.pdbx_description
1 polymer ?
#
loop_
_entity_poly.entity_id
_entity_poly.type
_entity_poly.pdbx_seq_one_letter_code
_entity_poly.pdbx_strand_id
1 'polypeptide(L)'
;MATDSEGPGRYLSRGASLAAATVAVLSLVYAVFYLFVAPSAQRKGDVDAFFTSYLAHPTGLRVASLCLFVSGLLTTVVYAALHATPGTLAPSPRTWILALGVVSGVATTVHGLADLVDTDKLAHTYGSGDAATRAAAAVAHATISQVDPRGLATFGIVGLVVFAFSRHVRQRSRFVGLLGQILGVDMVLLFASSAFAATVPILITGGLASVILGPAWWLSVARLLHRERLMAR
;
A
#
# COMPACT_ATOMS: atom_id res chain seq x y z
N MET A 1 -10.25 19.29 40.90
CA MET A 1 -10.05 19.99 39.60
C MET A 1 -8.97 19.22 38.86
N ALA A 2 -9.38 18.16 38.15
CA ALA A 2 -8.44 17.32 37.40
C ALA A 2 -8.09 18.03 36.10
N THR A 3 -6.81 18.30 35.89
CA THR A 3 -6.29 18.82 34.63
C THR A 3 -6.54 17.78 33.55
N ASP A 4 -7.40 18.12 32.60
CA ASP A 4 -7.55 17.48 31.29
C ASP A 4 -6.16 17.47 30.61
N SER A 5 -5.35 16.45 30.85
CA SER A 5 -4.17 16.24 30.05
C SER A 5 -4.65 15.69 28.71
N GLU A 6 -4.68 16.56 27.71
CA GLU A 6 -4.73 16.15 26.31
C GLU A 6 -3.48 15.32 26.00
N GLY A 7 -3.47 14.05 26.41
CA GLY A 7 -2.29 13.22 26.33
C GLY A 7 -1.86 12.96 24.87
N PRO A 8 -0.56 12.70 24.62
CA PRO A 8 -0.02 12.36 23.29
C PRO A 8 -0.81 11.27 22.55
N GLY A 9 -1.43 10.33 23.28
CA GLY A 9 -2.26 9.26 22.71
C GLY A 9 -3.57 9.74 22.03
N ARG A 10 -4.14 10.88 22.46
CA ARG A 10 -5.36 11.45 21.84
C ARG A 10 -5.09 12.01 20.44
N TYR A 11 -3.94 12.66 20.25
CA TYR A 11 -3.53 13.21 18.95
C TYR A 11 -3.17 12.10 17.96
N LEU A 12 -2.46 11.07 18.44
CA LEU A 12 -2.11 9.91 17.62
C LEU A 12 -3.35 9.17 17.09
N SER A 13 -4.35 8.91 17.94
CA SER A 13 -5.57 8.20 17.52
C SER A 13 -6.41 8.98 16.50
N ARG A 14 -6.51 10.31 16.63
CA ARG A 14 -7.20 11.16 15.64
C ARG A 14 -6.46 11.18 14.31
N GLY A 15 -5.14 11.42 14.33
CA GLY A 15 -4.31 11.43 13.13
C GLY A 15 -4.34 10.09 12.40
N ALA A 16 -4.20 8.99 13.14
CA ALA A 16 -4.24 7.64 12.59
C ALA A 16 -5.62 7.25 12.04
N SER A 17 -6.72 7.66 12.69
CA SER A 17 -8.07 7.43 12.16
C SER A 17 -8.27 8.12 10.82
N LEU A 18 -7.84 9.39 10.70
CA LEU A 18 -7.89 10.12 9.44
C LEU A 18 -6.97 9.49 8.39
N ALA A 19 -5.73 9.15 8.78
CA ALA A 19 -4.78 8.49 7.89
C ALA A 19 -5.35 7.18 7.32
N ALA A 20 -5.94 6.33 8.16
CA ALA A 20 -6.59 5.09 7.71
C ALA A 20 -7.76 5.35 6.76
N ALA A 21 -8.61 6.34 7.04
CA ALA A 21 -9.69 6.72 6.12
C ALA A 21 -9.16 7.23 4.78
N THR A 22 -8.09 8.03 4.79
CA THR A 22 -7.43 8.51 3.58
C THR A 22 -6.82 7.36 2.79
N VAL A 23 -6.14 6.40 3.43
CA VAL A 23 -5.60 5.21 2.75
C VAL A 23 -6.72 4.40 2.09
N ALA A 24 -7.90 4.30 2.71
CA ALA A 24 -9.05 3.64 2.07
C ALA A 24 -9.49 4.34 0.78
N VAL A 25 -9.55 5.67 0.79
CA VAL A 25 -9.88 6.48 -0.40
C VAL A 25 -8.79 6.33 -1.46
N LEU A 26 -7.52 6.44 -1.07
CA LEU A 26 -6.38 6.29 -1.99
C LEU A 26 -6.34 4.89 -2.62
N SER A 27 -6.72 3.84 -1.91
CA SER A 27 -6.85 2.49 -2.46
C SER A 27 -7.89 2.41 -3.58
N LEU A 28 -9.05 3.06 -3.39
CA LEU A 28 -10.09 3.13 -4.43
C LEU A 28 -9.64 3.99 -5.62
N VAL A 29 -9.02 5.14 -5.36
CA VAL A 29 -8.47 6.01 -6.41
C VAL A 29 -7.38 5.26 -7.19
N TYR A 30 -6.46 4.57 -6.49
CA TYR A 30 -5.46 3.70 -7.10
C TYR A 30 -6.12 2.68 -8.03
N ALA A 31 -7.12 1.95 -7.55
CA ALA A 31 -7.80 0.92 -8.34
C ALA A 31 -8.45 1.52 -9.60
N VAL A 32 -9.14 2.65 -9.45
CA VAL A 32 -9.79 3.33 -10.59
C VAL A 32 -8.76 3.73 -11.64
N PHE A 33 -7.70 4.41 -11.23
CA PHE A 33 -6.70 4.93 -12.16
C PHE A 33 -5.84 3.82 -12.77
N TYR A 34 -5.47 2.81 -11.98
CA TYR A 34 -4.68 1.69 -12.45
C TYR A 34 -5.45 0.74 -13.36
N LEU A 35 -6.72 0.44 -13.07
CA LEU A 35 -7.50 -0.54 -13.83
C LEU A 35 -8.23 0.07 -15.03
N PHE A 36 -8.78 1.28 -14.88
CA PHE A 36 -9.70 1.87 -15.87
C PHE A 36 -9.13 3.09 -16.60
N VAL A 37 -8.23 3.86 -15.99
CA VAL A 37 -7.65 5.06 -16.64
C VAL A 37 -6.36 4.72 -17.39
N ALA A 38 -5.47 3.95 -16.77
CA ALA A 38 -4.26 3.48 -17.44
C ALA A 38 -4.65 2.53 -18.60
N PRO A 39 -4.14 2.75 -19.82
CA PRO A 39 -4.28 1.80 -20.91
C PRO A 39 -3.75 0.41 -20.55
N SER A 40 -4.38 -0.64 -21.08
CA SER A 40 -3.97 -2.03 -20.81
C SER A 40 -2.58 -2.38 -21.33
N ALA A 41 -2.07 -1.66 -22.33
CA ALA A 41 -0.69 -1.78 -22.81
C ALA A 41 0.34 -1.49 -21.71
N GLN A 42 0.00 -0.60 -20.76
CA GLN A 42 0.87 -0.24 -19.63
C GLN A 42 0.89 -1.31 -18.51
N ARG A 43 0.19 -2.43 -18.68
CA ARG A 43 0.10 -3.54 -17.70
C ARG A 43 0.61 -4.88 -18.26
N LYS A 44 1.14 -4.88 -19.49
CA LYS A 44 1.66 -6.07 -20.17
C LYS A 44 3.19 -6.02 -20.21
N GLY A 45 3.82 -7.13 -20.60
CA GLY A 45 5.28 -7.23 -20.66
C GLY A 45 5.93 -6.63 -21.92
N ASP A 46 5.18 -6.01 -22.82
CA ASP A 46 5.73 -5.36 -24.01
C ASP A 46 6.20 -3.95 -23.67
N VAL A 47 7.52 -3.76 -23.64
CA VAL A 47 8.17 -2.51 -23.22
C VAL A 47 7.95 -1.37 -24.22
N ASP A 48 7.92 -1.65 -25.52
CA ASP A 48 7.69 -0.62 -26.54
C ASP A 48 6.25 -0.12 -26.47
N ALA A 49 5.30 -1.05 -26.38
CA ALA A 49 3.90 -0.73 -26.17
C ALA A 49 3.67 0.01 -24.85
N PHE A 50 4.38 -0.37 -23.78
CA PHE A 50 4.32 0.31 -22.48
C PHE A 50 4.74 1.78 -22.61
N PHE A 51 5.96 2.06 -23.11
CA PHE A 51 6.48 3.44 -23.15
C PHE A 51 5.72 4.32 -24.13
N THR A 52 5.38 3.81 -25.31
CA THR A 52 4.58 4.55 -26.29
C THR A 52 3.21 4.91 -25.70
N SER A 53 2.58 3.95 -25.01
CA SER A 53 1.30 4.19 -24.35
C SER A 53 1.42 5.16 -23.17
N TYR A 54 2.49 5.07 -22.38
CA TYR A 54 2.74 5.96 -21.24
C TYR A 54 2.90 7.41 -21.68
N LEU A 55 3.71 7.66 -22.72
CA LEU A 55 3.92 9.01 -23.25
C LEU A 55 2.63 9.65 -23.75
N ALA A 56 1.74 8.86 -24.36
CA ALA A 56 0.44 9.34 -24.82
C ALA A 56 -0.56 9.56 -23.66
N HIS A 57 -0.54 8.69 -22.65
CA HIS A 57 -1.54 8.63 -21.58
C HIS A 57 -0.91 8.34 -20.20
N PRO A 58 -0.15 9.29 -19.61
CA PRO A 58 0.62 9.02 -18.40
C PRO A 58 -0.20 9.07 -17.11
N THR A 59 -1.37 9.73 -17.14
CA THR A 59 -2.16 10.08 -15.94
C THR A 59 -2.51 8.88 -15.07
N GLY A 60 -2.91 7.76 -15.68
CA GLY A 60 -3.33 6.56 -14.96
C GLY A 60 -2.26 6.04 -14.00
N LEU A 61 -1.05 5.77 -14.53
CA LEU A 61 0.07 5.30 -13.72
C LEU A 61 0.60 6.36 -12.77
N ARG A 62 0.71 7.63 -13.17
CA ARG A 62 1.18 8.69 -12.25
C ARG A 62 0.30 8.82 -11.00
N VAL A 63 -1.02 8.81 -11.17
CA VAL A 63 -1.95 8.88 -10.03
C VAL A 63 -1.87 7.61 -9.17
N ALA A 64 -1.76 6.44 -9.79
CA ALA A 64 -1.57 5.19 -9.06
C ALA A 64 -0.29 5.21 -8.20
N SER A 65 0.85 5.62 -8.78
CA SER A 65 2.13 5.76 -8.07
C SER A 65 2.06 6.79 -6.94
N LEU A 66 1.36 7.92 -7.14
CA LEU A 66 1.12 8.91 -6.09
C LEU A 66 0.28 8.33 -4.93
N CYS A 67 -0.76 7.55 -5.24
CA CYS A 67 -1.55 6.87 -4.21
C CYS A 67 -0.70 5.93 -3.37
N LEU A 68 0.21 5.16 -3.98
CA LEU A 68 1.15 4.29 -3.26
C LEU A 68 2.12 5.10 -2.39
N PHE A 69 2.71 6.15 -2.95
CA PHE A 69 3.63 7.05 -2.24
C PHE A 69 2.99 7.60 -0.96
N VAL A 70 1.81 8.21 -1.07
CA VAL A 70 1.11 8.81 0.07
C VAL A 70 0.61 7.74 1.05
N SER A 71 0.09 6.61 0.54
CA SER A 71 -0.41 5.54 1.40
C SER A 71 0.70 4.94 2.25
N GLY A 72 1.88 4.67 1.67
CA GLY A 72 3.04 4.15 2.39
C GLY A 72 3.37 4.99 3.62
N LEU A 73 3.42 6.33 3.48
CA LEU A 73 3.66 7.25 4.59
C LEU A 73 2.56 7.18 5.64
N LEU A 74 1.30 7.27 5.22
CA LEU A 74 0.15 7.31 6.13
C LEU A 74 0.00 6.02 6.95
N THR A 75 0.29 4.87 6.35
CA THR A 75 0.16 3.58 7.06
C THR A 75 1.10 3.46 8.26
N THR A 76 2.27 4.11 8.26
CA THR A 76 3.20 4.11 9.40
C THR A 76 2.55 4.65 10.68
N VAL A 77 1.78 5.74 10.55
CA VAL A 77 1.04 6.36 11.66
C VAL A 77 -0.09 5.44 12.13
N VAL A 78 -0.76 4.76 11.20
CA VAL A 78 -1.83 3.81 11.53
C VAL A 78 -1.28 2.61 12.30
N TYR A 79 -0.14 2.06 11.89
CA TYR A 79 0.51 0.95 12.60
C TYR A 79 0.97 1.34 13.99
N ALA A 80 1.48 2.56 14.18
CA ALA A 80 1.80 3.09 15.51
C ALA A 80 0.56 3.14 16.43
N ALA A 81 -0.58 3.57 15.90
CA ALA A 81 -1.83 3.60 16.66
C ALA A 81 -2.39 2.18 16.94
N LEU A 82 -2.28 1.25 16.00
CA LEU A 82 -2.66 -0.16 16.20
C LEU A 82 -1.74 -0.87 17.22
N HIS A 83 -0.47 -0.50 17.29
CA HIS A 83 0.46 -0.97 18.34
C HIS A 83 0.07 -0.47 19.72
N ALA A 84 -0.33 0.80 19.83
CA ALA A 84 -0.78 1.40 21.08
C ALA A 84 -2.17 0.91 21.52
N THR A 85 -2.97 0.36 20.59
CA THR A 85 -4.29 -0.19 20.89
C THR A 85 -4.12 -1.48 21.73
N PRO A 86 -4.78 -1.61 22.89
CA PRO A 86 -4.72 -2.86 23.64
C PRO A 86 -5.30 -4.04 22.84
N GLY A 87 -4.65 -5.20 22.95
CA GLY A 87 -5.00 -6.39 22.20
C GLY A 87 -4.27 -7.62 22.70
N THR A 88 -4.27 -8.67 21.87
CA THR A 88 -3.91 -10.04 22.30
C THR A 88 -2.42 -10.40 22.17
N LEU A 89 -1.62 -9.58 21.52
CA LEU A 89 -0.21 -9.87 21.29
C LEU A 89 0.62 -9.40 22.47
N ALA A 90 1.59 -10.24 22.86
CA ALA A 90 2.60 -9.88 23.84
C ALA A 90 3.43 -8.66 23.36
N PRO A 91 4.04 -7.89 24.28
CA PRO A 91 4.73 -6.65 23.94
C PRO A 91 5.84 -6.80 22.88
N SER A 92 6.69 -7.82 22.99
CA SER A 92 7.84 -8.01 22.08
C SER A 92 7.40 -8.30 20.62
N PRO A 93 6.57 -9.32 20.32
CA PRO A 93 6.06 -9.54 18.97
C PRO A 93 5.32 -8.33 18.40
N ARG A 94 4.53 -7.63 19.22
CA ARG A 94 3.80 -6.43 18.80
C ARG A 94 4.74 -5.33 18.31
N THR A 95 5.85 -5.10 18.99
CA THR A 95 6.88 -4.12 18.59
C THR A 95 7.60 -4.53 17.30
N TRP A 96 7.89 -5.81 17.11
CA TRP A 96 8.45 -6.29 15.84
C TRP A 96 7.49 -6.10 14.66
N ILE A 97 6.19 -6.33 14.88
CA ILE A 97 5.17 -6.08 13.84
C ILE A 97 5.09 -4.59 13.50
N LEU A 98 5.20 -3.70 14.49
CA LEU A 98 5.29 -2.26 14.24
C LEU A 98 6.53 -1.92 13.41
N ALA A 99 7.71 -2.43 13.78
CA ALA A 99 8.95 -2.18 13.05
C ALA A 99 8.84 -2.63 11.58
N LEU A 100 8.32 -3.83 11.34
CA LEU A 100 8.06 -4.34 9.98
C LEU A 100 7.04 -3.48 9.24
N GLY A 101 5.99 -3.02 9.92
CA GLY A 101 4.98 -2.11 9.36
C GLY A 101 5.56 -0.77 8.94
N VAL A 102 6.45 -0.19 9.75
CA VAL A 102 7.13 1.07 9.42
C VAL A 102 8.09 0.87 8.24
N VAL A 103 8.94 -0.16 8.27
CA VAL A 103 9.88 -0.46 7.18
C VAL A 103 9.15 -0.71 5.87
N SER A 104 8.08 -1.51 5.89
CA SER A 104 7.29 -1.78 4.69
C SER A 104 6.53 -0.53 4.20
N GLY A 105 5.97 0.28 5.09
CA GLY A 105 5.34 1.56 4.72
C GLY A 105 6.32 2.53 4.05
N VAL A 106 7.56 2.62 4.55
CA VAL A 106 8.63 3.40 3.92
C VAL A 106 9.02 2.81 2.56
N ALA A 107 9.19 1.49 2.46
CA ALA A 107 9.50 0.84 1.19
C ALA A 107 8.39 1.06 0.14
N THR A 108 7.11 0.96 0.52
CA THR A 108 5.97 1.29 -0.35
C THR A 108 5.96 2.76 -0.76
N THR A 109 6.35 3.66 0.15
CA THR A 109 6.51 5.08 -0.18
C THR A 109 7.56 5.27 -1.27
N VAL A 110 8.75 4.70 -1.07
CA VAL A 110 9.85 4.80 -2.04
C VAL A 110 9.48 4.11 -3.35
N HIS A 111 8.77 2.97 -3.31
CA HIS A 111 8.27 2.29 -4.50
C HIS A 111 7.32 3.20 -5.31
N GLY A 112 6.34 3.83 -4.66
CA GLY A 112 5.45 4.77 -5.32
C GLY A 112 6.18 6.00 -5.88
N LEU A 113 7.19 6.51 -5.17
CA LEU A 113 8.00 7.63 -5.66
C LEU A 113 8.89 7.25 -6.86
N ALA A 114 9.55 6.09 -6.79
CA ALA A 114 10.37 5.55 -7.87
C ALA A 114 9.50 5.31 -9.11
N ASP A 115 8.33 4.68 -8.97
CA ASP A 115 7.42 4.49 -10.10
C ASP A 115 6.96 5.82 -10.70
N LEU A 116 6.74 6.86 -9.87
CA LEU A 116 6.33 8.18 -10.34
C LEU A 116 7.44 8.92 -11.10
N VAL A 117 8.69 8.84 -10.63
CA VAL A 117 9.84 9.59 -11.16
C VAL A 117 10.59 8.81 -12.24
N ASP A 118 10.96 7.56 -11.95
CA ASP A 118 11.80 6.75 -12.82
C ASP A 118 11.05 6.30 -14.06
N THR A 119 9.76 5.91 -13.94
CA THR A 119 8.95 5.57 -15.12
C THR A 119 8.86 6.73 -16.09
N ASP A 120 8.65 7.94 -15.57
CA ASP A 120 8.54 9.15 -16.38
C ASP A 120 9.85 9.47 -17.11
N LYS A 121 10.95 9.44 -16.36
CA LYS A 121 12.30 9.64 -16.89
C LYS A 121 12.64 8.60 -17.95
N LEU A 122 12.38 7.32 -17.69
CA LEU A 122 12.66 6.24 -18.62
C LEU A 122 11.79 6.34 -19.88
N ALA A 123 10.50 6.67 -19.75
CA ALA A 123 9.60 6.84 -20.88
C ALA A 123 10.06 7.98 -21.80
N HIS A 124 10.42 9.13 -21.24
CA HIS A 124 10.95 10.25 -22.05
C HIS A 124 12.30 9.92 -22.67
N THR A 125 13.20 9.27 -21.94
CA THR A 125 14.50 8.80 -22.46
C THR A 125 14.30 7.82 -23.62
N TYR A 126 13.31 6.94 -23.51
CA TYR A 126 12.93 6.01 -24.57
C TYR A 126 12.34 6.73 -25.79
N GLY A 127 11.43 7.69 -25.57
CA GLY A 127 10.76 8.40 -26.65
C GLY A 127 11.66 9.33 -27.48
N SER A 128 12.68 9.94 -26.86
CA SER A 128 13.60 10.87 -27.55
C SER A 128 14.97 10.26 -27.87
N GLY A 129 15.23 9.03 -27.42
CA GLY A 129 16.53 8.37 -27.53
C GLY A 129 16.78 7.73 -28.90
N ASP A 130 18.06 7.59 -29.25
CA ASP A 130 18.49 6.72 -30.35
C ASP A 130 18.29 5.22 -30.00
N ALA A 131 18.64 4.33 -30.94
CA ALA A 131 18.44 2.90 -30.75
C ALA A 131 19.18 2.36 -29.50
N ALA A 132 20.39 2.85 -29.22
CA ALA A 132 21.16 2.45 -28.05
C ALA A 132 20.51 2.94 -26.75
N THR A 133 20.04 4.18 -26.72
CA THR A 133 19.36 4.79 -25.58
C THR A 133 18.03 4.10 -25.28
N ARG A 134 17.25 3.76 -26.32
CA ARG A 134 16.01 2.99 -26.19
C ARG A 134 16.26 1.60 -25.61
N ALA A 135 17.29 0.92 -26.08
CA ALA A 135 17.69 -0.38 -25.54
C ALA A 135 18.09 -0.29 -24.05
N ALA A 136 18.87 0.72 -23.69
CA ALA A 136 19.27 0.96 -22.30
C ALA A 136 18.06 1.24 -21.39
N ALA A 137 17.12 2.08 -21.82
CA ALA A 137 15.89 2.37 -21.07
C ALA A 137 15.00 1.12 -20.92
N ALA A 138 14.92 0.28 -21.95
CA ALA A 138 14.18 -0.98 -21.88
C ALA A 138 14.79 -1.96 -20.88
N VAL A 139 16.13 -2.11 -20.86
CA VAL A 139 16.84 -2.95 -19.89
C VAL A 139 16.66 -2.41 -18.48
N ALA A 140 16.77 -1.09 -18.29
CA ALA A 140 16.56 -0.46 -16.98
C ALA A 140 15.14 -0.71 -16.46
N HIS A 141 14.12 -0.60 -17.32
CA HIS A 141 12.73 -0.88 -16.95
C HIS A 141 12.46 -2.36 -16.65
N ALA A 142 13.10 -3.28 -17.37
CA ALA A 142 12.98 -4.72 -17.13
C ALA A 142 13.73 -5.20 -15.87
N THR A 143 14.62 -4.36 -15.32
CA THR A 143 15.38 -4.71 -14.11
C THR A 143 14.46 -4.65 -12.90
N ILE A 144 14.49 -5.71 -12.07
CA ILE A 144 13.69 -5.79 -10.86
C ILE A 144 14.06 -4.63 -9.93
N SER A 145 13.03 -3.94 -9.40
CA SER A 145 13.20 -2.89 -8.40
C SER A 145 14.10 -3.35 -7.26
N GLN A 146 15.13 -2.56 -6.96
CA GLN A 146 16.05 -2.84 -5.86
C GLN A 146 15.44 -2.50 -4.49
N VAL A 147 14.40 -1.66 -4.47
CA VAL A 147 13.75 -1.19 -3.24
C VAL A 147 12.62 -2.13 -2.84
N ASP A 148 11.79 -2.53 -3.81
CA ASP A 148 10.67 -3.42 -3.58
C ASP A 148 10.59 -4.52 -4.65
N PRO A 149 11.47 -5.53 -4.58
CA PRO A 149 11.52 -6.58 -5.58
C PRO A 149 10.17 -7.30 -5.67
N ARG A 150 9.49 -7.15 -6.83
CA ARG A 150 8.20 -7.80 -7.12
C ARG A 150 7.09 -7.48 -6.09
N GLY A 151 7.19 -6.35 -5.38
CA GLY A 151 6.21 -5.99 -4.35
C GLY A 151 6.36 -6.77 -3.04
N LEU A 152 7.54 -7.32 -2.74
CA LEU A 152 7.82 -8.01 -1.47
C LEU A 152 7.45 -7.18 -0.24
N ALA A 153 7.86 -5.91 -0.20
CA ALA A 153 7.53 -5.02 0.89
C ALA A 153 6.06 -4.60 0.80
N THR A 154 5.61 -4.10 -0.35
CA THR A 154 4.27 -3.50 -0.52
C THR A 154 3.13 -4.50 -0.37
N PHE A 155 3.33 -5.76 -0.74
CA PHE A 155 2.29 -6.79 -0.66
C PHE A 155 2.64 -7.88 0.36
N GLY A 156 3.87 -8.40 0.32
CA GLY A 156 4.29 -9.51 1.19
C GLY A 156 4.34 -9.09 2.66
N ILE A 157 5.23 -8.15 3.00
CA ILE A 157 5.44 -7.71 4.39
C ILE A 157 4.22 -6.95 4.89
N VAL A 158 3.65 -6.03 4.10
CA VAL A 158 2.40 -5.35 4.47
C VAL A 158 1.28 -6.37 4.75
N GLY A 159 1.12 -7.40 3.93
CA GLY A 159 0.12 -8.46 4.15
C GLY A 159 0.30 -9.16 5.50
N LEU A 160 1.54 -9.49 5.87
CA LEU A 160 1.86 -10.09 7.17
C LEU A 160 1.58 -9.12 8.34
N VAL A 161 1.93 -7.84 8.19
CA VAL A 161 1.68 -6.79 9.20
C VAL A 161 0.19 -6.60 9.42
N VAL A 162 -0.59 -6.48 8.34
CA VAL A 162 -2.05 -6.36 8.37
C VAL A 162 -2.67 -7.59 9.03
N PHE A 163 -2.23 -8.80 8.66
CA PHE A 163 -2.68 -10.05 9.29
C PHE A 163 -2.42 -10.03 10.81
N ALA A 164 -1.21 -9.67 11.21
CA ALA A 164 -0.78 -9.72 12.61
C ALA A 164 -1.48 -8.67 13.48
N PHE A 165 -1.59 -7.41 13.02
CA PHE A 165 -2.37 -6.39 13.74
C PHE A 165 -3.86 -6.70 13.76
N SER A 166 -4.40 -7.31 12.70
CA SER A 166 -5.81 -7.74 12.69
C SER A 166 -6.07 -8.86 13.70
N ARG A 167 -5.13 -9.81 13.85
CA ARG A 167 -5.16 -10.79 14.94
C ARG A 167 -5.08 -10.09 16.30
N HIS A 168 -4.21 -9.09 16.44
CA HIS A 168 -4.04 -8.32 17.68
C HIS A 168 -5.35 -7.72 18.18
N VAL A 169 -6.09 -7.04 17.30
CA VAL A 169 -7.33 -6.30 17.63
C VAL A 169 -8.61 -7.15 17.53
N ARG A 170 -8.52 -8.45 17.22
CA ARG A 170 -9.69 -9.30 16.95
C ARG A 170 -10.67 -9.42 18.14
N GLN A 171 -10.17 -9.39 19.39
CA GLN A 171 -11.04 -9.41 20.57
C GLN A 171 -11.83 -8.11 20.76
N ARG A 172 -11.30 -6.98 20.26
CA ARG A 172 -11.97 -5.67 20.26
C ARG A 172 -13.03 -5.58 19.17
N SER A 173 -12.70 -6.08 17.99
CA SER A 173 -13.63 -6.16 16.87
C SER A 173 -13.36 -7.41 16.05
N ARG A 174 -14.25 -8.40 16.19
CA ARG A 174 -14.16 -9.66 15.43
C ARG A 174 -14.22 -9.40 13.94
N PHE A 175 -15.03 -8.43 13.51
CA PHE A 175 -15.15 -8.05 12.10
C PHE A 175 -13.83 -7.49 11.54
N VAL A 176 -13.25 -6.47 12.18
CA VAL A 176 -11.97 -5.86 11.77
C VAL A 176 -10.86 -6.93 11.75
N GLY A 177 -10.81 -7.76 12.78
CA GLY A 177 -9.79 -8.78 12.92
C GLY A 177 -9.87 -9.90 11.89
N LEU A 178 -11.08 -10.34 11.52
CA LEU A 178 -11.27 -11.35 10.47
C LEU A 178 -11.03 -10.77 9.08
N LEU A 179 -11.61 -9.61 8.79
CA LEU A 179 -11.48 -8.95 7.49
C LEU A 179 -10.00 -8.69 7.16
N GLY A 180 -9.23 -8.20 8.13
CA GLY A 180 -7.81 -7.95 7.92
C GLY A 180 -6.95 -9.20 7.87
N GLN A 181 -7.35 -10.31 8.49
CA GLN A 181 -6.68 -11.60 8.28
C GLN A 181 -6.89 -12.09 6.84
N ILE A 182 -8.10 -11.95 6.30
CA ILE A 182 -8.41 -12.30 4.90
C ILE A 182 -7.61 -11.40 3.95
N LEU A 183 -7.63 -10.08 4.16
CA LEU A 183 -6.82 -9.13 3.39
C LEU A 183 -5.32 -9.45 3.46
N GLY A 184 -4.80 -9.76 4.64
CA GLY A 184 -3.38 -10.09 4.79
C GLY A 184 -2.98 -11.34 4.00
N VAL A 185 -3.82 -12.37 3.98
CA VAL A 185 -3.61 -13.57 3.16
C VAL A 185 -3.68 -13.22 1.66
N ASP A 186 -4.68 -12.47 1.24
CA ASP A 186 -4.84 -12.02 -0.15
C ASP A 186 -3.61 -11.22 -0.64
N MET A 187 -3.06 -10.34 0.20
CA MET A 187 -1.85 -9.57 -0.12
C MET A 187 -0.60 -10.45 -0.23
N VAL A 188 -0.45 -11.47 0.61
CA VAL A 188 0.65 -12.44 0.47
C VAL A 188 0.49 -13.26 -0.81
N LEU A 189 -0.75 -13.62 -1.19
CA LEU A 189 -1.02 -14.27 -2.47
C LEU A 189 -0.74 -13.36 -3.67
N LEU A 190 -1.03 -12.06 -3.57
CA LEU A 190 -0.67 -11.07 -4.59
C LEU A 190 0.85 -10.98 -4.75
N PHE A 191 1.59 -10.94 -3.64
CA PHE A 191 3.05 -10.98 -3.68
C PHE A 191 3.56 -12.25 -4.38
N ALA A 192 3.09 -13.43 -3.96
CA ALA A 192 3.50 -14.69 -4.58
C ALA A 192 3.19 -14.70 -6.09
N SER A 193 1.99 -14.26 -6.46
CA SER A 193 1.59 -14.15 -7.87
C SER A 193 2.51 -13.22 -8.66
N SER A 194 2.88 -12.07 -8.08
CA SER A 194 3.81 -11.11 -8.67
C SER A 194 5.22 -11.70 -8.81
N ALA A 195 5.66 -12.48 -7.82
CA ALA A 195 6.95 -13.16 -7.86
C ALA A 195 7.06 -14.22 -8.95
N PHE A 196 5.95 -14.85 -9.32
CA PHE A 196 5.89 -15.83 -10.42
C PHE A 196 5.35 -15.25 -11.73
N ALA A 197 5.18 -13.92 -11.83
CA ALA A 197 4.63 -13.23 -13.01
C ALA A 197 3.27 -13.81 -13.48
N ALA A 198 2.43 -14.23 -12.54
CA ALA A 198 1.14 -14.85 -12.83
C ALA A 198 0.03 -13.79 -13.05
N THR A 199 -0.12 -13.30 -14.28
CA THR A 199 -1.00 -12.17 -14.63
C THR A 199 -2.43 -12.28 -14.11
N VAL A 200 -3.10 -13.43 -14.30
CA VAL A 200 -4.51 -13.61 -13.89
C VAL A 200 -4.65 -13.56 -12.36
N PRO A 201 -3.89 -14.35 -11.58
CA PRO A 201 -3.86 -14.21 -10.12
C PRO A 201 -3.53 -12.80 -9.61
N ILE A 202 -2.60 -12.08 -10.26
CA ILE A 202 -2.27 -10.69 -9.91
C ILE A 202 -3.51 -9.78 -10.04
N LEU A 203 -4.27 -9.91 -11.13
CA LEU A 203 -5.48 -9.09 -11.33
C LEU A 203 -6.57 -9.44 -10.32
N ILE A 204 -6.75 -10.71 -9.98
CA ILE A 204 -7.77 -11.16 -9.02
C ILE A 204 -7.43 -10.64 -7.62
N THR A 205 -6.24 -10.96 -7.12
CA THR A 205 -5.81 -10.60 -5.76
C THR A 205 -5.57 -9.09 -5.64
N GLY A 206 -4.96 -8.45 -6.64
CA GLY A 206 -4.78 -7.00 -6.68
C GLY A 206 -6.10 -6.24 -6.78
N GLY A 207 -7.04 -6.72 -7.59
CA GLY A 207 -8.38 -6.15 -7.67
C GLY A 207 -9.15 -6.31 -6.35
N LEU A 208 -9.12 -7.51 -5.77
CA LEU A 208 -9.79 -7.79 -4.49
C LEU A 208 -9.24 -6.92 -3.35
N ALA A 209 -7.91 -6.84 -3.24
CA ALA A 209 -7.24 -6.01 -2.25
C ALA A 209 -7.54 -4.51 -2.42
N SER A 210 -7.45 -3.98 -3.64
CA SER A 210 -7.55 -2.54 -3.87
C SER A 210 -8.99 -2.01 -3.92
N VAL A 211 -9.96 -2.82 -4.37
CA VAL A 211 -11.36 -2.41 -4.56
C VAL A 211 -12.26 -2.77 -3.37
N ILE A 212 -12.01 -3.92 -2.72
CA ILE A 212 -12.94 -4.48 -1.75
C ILE A 212 -12.29 -4.59 -0.36
N LEU A 213 -11.31 -5.49 -0.21
CA LEU A 213 -10.79 -5.87 1.10
C LEU A 213 -10.01 -4.73 1.77
N GLY A 214 -9.12 -4.06 1.04
CA GLY A 214 -8.32 -2.94 1.51
C GLY A 214 -9.19 -1.78 1.97
N PRO A 215 -10.02 -1.17 1.11
CA PRO A 215 -10.90 -0.07 1.49
C PRO A 215 -11.81 -0.42 2.68
N ALA A 216 -12.42 -1.61 2.66
CA ALA A 216 -13.29 -2.05 3.75
C ALA A 216 -12.51 -2.19 5.08
N TRP A 217 -11.30 -2.74 5.06
CA TRP A 217 -10.48 -2.90 6.24
C TRP A 217 -9.98 -1.55 6.77
N TRP A 218 -9.43 -0.70 5.91
CA TRP A 218 -8.92 0.61 6.28
C TRP A 218 -10.01 1.53 6.87
N LEU A 219 -11.22 1.55 6.29
CA LEU A 219 -12.37 2.26 6.87
C LEU A 219 -12.78 1.67 8.22
N SER A 220 -12.70 0.35 8.37
CA SER A 220 -13.05 -0.32 9.63
C SER A 220 -12.02 -0.03 10.73
N VAL A 221 -10.74 0.03 10.39
CA VAL A 221 -9.65 0.49 11.28
C VAL A 221 -9.85 1.96 11.64
N ALA A 222 -10.16 2.83 10.67
CA ALA A 222 -10.43 4.24 10.93
C ALA A 222 -11.55 4.43 11.96
N ARG A 223 -12.65 3.66 11.82
CA ARG A 223 -13.78 3.65 12.77
C ARG A 223 -13.37 3.10 14.13
N LEU A 224 -12.57 2.03 14.18
CA LEU A 224 -12.06 1.46 15.44
C LEU A 224 -11.25 2.50 16.22
N LEU A 225 -10.27 3.13 15.56
CA LEU A 225 -9.40 4.14 16.18
C LEU A 225 -10.18 5.40 16.60
N HIS A 226 -11.22 5.77 15.84
CA HIS A 226 -12.12 6.86 16.23
C HIS A 226 -12.91 6.55 17.50
N ARG A 227 -13.39 5.32 17.66
CA ARG A 227 -14.14 4.90 18.86
C ARG A 227 -13.27 4.83 20.11
N GLU A 228 -12.04 4.33 20.00
CA GLU A 228 -11.08 4.31 21.11
C GLU A 228 -10.83 5.72 21.66
N ARG A 229 -10.76 6.73 20.78
CA ARG A 229 -10.66 8.13 21.19
C ARG A 229 -11.86 8.59 22.02
N LEU A 230 -13.08 8.18 21.64
CA LEU A 230 -14.30 8.59 22.34
C LEU A 230 -14.42 7.94 23.73
N MET A 231 -13.92 6.72 23.89
CA MET A 231 -13.95 5.99 25.17
C MET A 231 -12.86 6.45 26.16
N ALA A 232 -11.84 7.17 25.69
CA ALA A 232 -10.83 7.80 26.53
C ALA A 232 -11.25 9.20 27.06
N ARG A 233 -12.54 9.54 26.95
CA ARG A 233 -13.20 10.71 27.54
C ARG A 233 -13.97 10.27 28.77
#